data_AF-A0A0W0TJ46-F1
#
_entry.id   AF-A0A0W0TJ46-F1
#
_cell.length_a   1.000
_cell.length_b   1.000
_cell.length_c   1.000
_cell.angle_alpha   90.00
_cell.angle_beta   90.00
_cell.angle_gamma   90.00
#
_symmetry.space_group_name_H-M   'P 1'
#
loop_
_entity.id
_entity.type
_entity.pdbx_description
1 polymer ?
#
loop_
_entity_poly.entity_id
_entity_poly.type
_entity_poly.pdbx_seq_one_letter_code
_entity_poly.pdbx_strand_id
1 'polypeptide(L)'
;MTIPEIIQHQLLHTNKAIVWSWGVSKWYALSDKALSIRVHARYLGGFVCIELDEAQDLYTISFYLNKDFQDMQVWPVIPYKPMKGVYCDQLVEFIDNRIEKIPDYKY
;
A
#
# COMPACT_ATOMS: atom_id res chain seq x y z
N MET A 1 -2.06 7.82 -19.02
CA MET A 1 -2.32 7.29 -17.67
C MET A 1 -1.02 7.28 -16.93
N THR A 2 -0.97 7.90 -15.76
CA THR A 2 0.20 7.84 -14.88
C THR A 2 0.25 6.48 -14.17
N ILE A 3 1.43 6.00 -13.78
CA ILE A 3 1.60 4.76 -13.02
C ILE A 3 0.70 4.72 -11.76
N PRO A 4 0.60 5.79 -10.94
CA PRO A 4 -0.31 5.79 -9.79
C PRO A 4 -1.77 5.56 -10.16
N GLU A 5 -2.25 6.10 -11.30
CA GLU A 5 -3.61 5.81 -11.78
C GLU A 5 -3.78 4.36 -12.20
N ILE A 6 -2.75 3.76 -12.82
CA ILE A 6 -2.74 2.34 -13.20
C ILE A 6 -2.83 1.46 -11.96
N ILE A 7 -1.99 1.72 -10.95
CA ILE A 7 -2.00 1.01 -9.65
C ILE A 7 -3.38 1.11 -9.00
N GLN A 8 -3.97 2.33 -8.97
CA GLN A 8 -5.29 2.54 -8.39
C GLN A 8 -6.37 1.74 -9.14
N HIS A 9 -6.35 1.76 -10.47
CA HIS A 9 -7.29 1.00 -11.29
C HIS A 9 -7.15 -0.50 -11.06
N GLN A 10 -5.92 -1.00 -11.02
CA GLN A 10 -5.62 -2.41 -10.77
C GLN A 10 -6.13 -2.86 -9.40
N LEU A 11 -5.82 -2.13 -8.33
CA LEU A 11 -6.32 -2.40 -6.97
C LEU A 11 -7.84 -2.53 -6.93
N LEU A 12 -8.54 -1.56 -7.54
CA LEU A 12 -10.00 -1.54 -7.56
C LEU A 12 -10.59 -2.63 -8.47
N HIS A 13 -9.89 -3.03 -9.53
CA HIS A 13 -10.34 -4.08 -10.44
C HIS A 13 -10.15 -5.48 -9.83
N THR A 14 -9.01 -5.72 -9.16
CA THR A 14 -8.70 -7.00 -8.53
C THR A 14 -9.69 -7.33 -7.43
N ASN A 15 -9.82 -6.46 -6.42
CA ASN A 15 -10.78 -6.69 -5.35
C ASN A 15 -11.20 -5.41 -4.63
N LYS A 16 -12.14 -4.69 -5.25
CA LYS A 16 -12.70 -3.44 -4.71
C LYS A 16 -13.14 -3.59 -3.25
N ALA A 17 -13.80 -4.69 -2.89
CA ALA A 17 -14.37 -4.87 -1.55
C ALA A 17 -13.30 -4.82 -0.45
N ILE A 18 -12.15 -5.47 -0.69
CA ILE A 18 -11.02 -5.50 0.24
C ILE A 18 -10.36 -4.12 0.33
N VAL A 19 -10.15 -3.45 -0.80
CA VAL A 19 -9.55 -2.11 -0.80
C VAL A 19 -10.39 -1.12 0.02
N TRP A 20 -11.72 -1.24 -0.01
CA TRP A 20 -12.59 -0.42 0.85
C TRP A 20 -12.61 -0.86 2.32
N SER A 21 -12.41 -2.16 2.63
CA SER A 21 -12.37 -2.64 4.03
C SER A 21 -11.18 -2.06 4.81
N TRP A 22 -10.11 -1.68 4.11
CA TRP A 22 -8.95 -0.99 4.68
C TRP A 22 -9.25 0.41 5.22
N GLY A 23 -10.45 0.95 4.99
CA GLY A 23 -10.80 2.30 5.39
C GLY A 23 -10.00 3.36 4.64
N VAL A 24 -9.78 3.15 3.33
CA VAL A 24 -9.07 4.09 2.47
C VAL A 24 -9.77 5.45 2.49
N SER A 25 -9.07 6.47 2.96
CA SER A 25 -9.62 7.82 3.08
C SER A 25 -9.14 8.75 1.97
N LYS A 26 -7.87 8.63 1.56
CA LYS A 26 -7.26 9.48 0.53
C LYS A 26 -6.17 8.75 -0.25
N TRP A 27 -6.03 9.13 -1.52
CA TRP A 27 -5.01 8.65 -2.45
C TRP A 27 -4.07 9.81 -2.77
N TYR A 28 -2.77 9.56 -2.74
CA TYR A 28 -1.71 10.52 -2.95
C TYR A 28 -0.73 9.95 -3.97
N ALA A 29 -0.47 10.65 -5.06
CA ALA A 29 0.65 10.30 -5.92
C ALA A 29 1.94 10.76 -5.21
N LEU A 30 2.75 9.80 -4.74
CA LEU A 30 4.03 10.09 -4.08
C LEU A 30 5.09 10.47 -5.13
N SER A 31 5.03 9.82 -6.29
CA SER A 31 5.90 10.09 -7.44
C SER A 31 5.24 9.59 -8.72
N ASP A 32 5.87 9.83 -9.88
CA ASP A 32 5.39 9.33 -11.17
C ASP A 32 5.26 7.81 -11.23
N LYS A 33 5.90 7.07 -10.30
CA LYS A 33 5.89 5.60 -10.21
C LYS A 33 5.30 5.05 -8.91
N ALA A 34 4.86 5.92 -8.01
CA ALA A 34 4.48 5.53 -6.65
C ALA A 34 3.16 6.15 -6.20
N LEU A 35 2.27 5.31 -5.70
CA LEU A 35 0.97 5.66 -5.15
C LEU A 35 0.97 5.41 -3.64
N SER A 36 0.67 6.45 -2.86
CA SER A 36 0.46 6.38 -1.42
C SER A 36 -1.03 6.46 -1.09
N ILE A 37 -1.47 5.59 -0.19
CA ILE A 37 -2.87 5.42 0.16
C ILE A 37 -2.99 5.56 1.66
N ARG A 38 -3.82 6.49 2.12
CA ARG A 38 -4.12 6.62 3.54
C ARG A 38 -5.12 5.55 3.94
N VAL A 39 -4.71 4.64 4.81
CA VAL A 39 -5.54 3.52 5.29
C VAL A 39 -5.79 3.65 6.79
N HIS A 40 -6.96 3.19 7.20
CA HIS A 40 -7.40 3.14 8.59
C HIS A 40 -7.81 1.70 8.93
N ALA A 41 -6.89 0.77 8.71
CA ALA A 41 -7.10 -0.64 8.97
C ALA A 41 -6.90 -0.97 10.45
N ARG A 42 -7.33 -2.17 10.85
CA ARG A 42 -7.32 -2.62 12.25
C ARG A 42 -5.96 -2.55 12.93
N TYR A 43 -4.89 -2.90 12.22
CA TYR A 43 -3.52 -2.95 12.75
C TYR A 43 -2.58 -1.93 12.10
N LEU A 44 -3.04 -1.20 11.09
CA LEU A 44 -2.28 -0.13 10.45
C LEU A 44 -3.19 1.08 10.22
N GLY A 45 -2.96 2.13 11.00
CA GLY A 45 -3.56 3.45 10.77
C GLY A 45 -2.49 4.44 10.30
N GLY A 46 -2.38 4.64 8.99
CA GLY A 46 -1.31 5.44 8.41
C GLY A 46 -1.35 5.44 6.88
N PHE A 47 -0.21 5.22 6.23
CA PHE A 47 -0.08 5.22 4.77
C PHE A 47 0.49 3.91 4.24
N VAL A 48 -0.03 3.44 3.11
CA VAL A 48 0.48 2.33 2.32
C VAL A 48 0.98 2.91 1.01
N CYS A 49 2.29 2.83 0.76
CA CYS A 49 2.87 3.21 -0.53
C CYS A 49 3.11 1.98 -1.37
N ILE A 50 2.72 2.07 -2.63
CA ILE A 50 2.89 1.06 -3.65
C ILE A 50 3.67 1.72 -4.78
N GLU A 51 4.85 1.20 -5.05
CA GLU A 51 5.72 1.64 -6.12
C GLU A 51 5.80 0.54 -7.18
N LEU A 52 5.71 0.90 -8.46
CA LEU A 52 5.93 -0.03 -9.55
C LEU A 52 7.39 0.06 -10.00
N ASP A 53 8.08 -1.07 -10.01
CA ASP A 53 9.39 -1.22 -10.62
C ASP A 53 9.19 -1.51 -12.13
N GLU A 54 9.39 -0.49 -12.97
CA GLU A 54 9.27 -0.61 -14.43
C GLU A 54 10.27 -1.59 -15.06
N ALA A 55 11.37 -1.93 -14.38
CA ALA A 55 12.37 -2.84 -14.94
C ALA A 55 12.00 -4.30 -14.72
N GLN A 56 11.22 -4.60 -13.67
CA GLN A 56 10.83 -5.95 -13.31
C GLN A 56 9.33 -6.22 -13.43
N ASP A 57 8.51 -5.20 -13.72
CA ASP A 57 7.04 -5.27 -13.67
C ASP A 57 6.51 -5.78 -12.31
N LEU A 58 7.23 -5.43 -11.24
CA LEU A 58 6.92 -5.88 -9.88
C LEU A 58 6.60 -4.69 -8.98
N TYR A 59 5.73 -4.92 -8.01
CA TYR A 59 5.33 -3.90 -7.05
C TYR A 59 6.15 -4.00 -5.77
N THR A 60 6.53 -2.83 -5.25
CA THR A 60 7.13 -2.66 -3.94
C THR A 60 6.13 -1.97 -3.01
N ILE A 61 5.86 -2.60 -1.87
CA ILE A 61 4.88 -2.14 -0.90
C ILE A 61 5.61 -1.70 0.36
N SER A 62 5.40 -0.45 0.75
CA SER A 62 5.95 0.16 1.96
C SER A 62 4.82 0.63 2.86
N PHE A 63 4.93 0.36 4.16
CA PHE A 63 3.94 0.75 5.15
C PHE A 63 4.50 1.89 6.00
N TYR A 64 3.66 2.84 6.37
CA TYR A 64 4.02 3.99 7.20
C TYR A 64 2.96 4.21 8.28
N LEU A 65 3.39 4.51 9.51
CA LEU A 65 2.52 4.85 10.63
C LEU A 65 2.28 6.36 10.79
N ASN A 66 2.80 7.17 9.87
CA ASN A 66 2.63 8.62 9.89
C ASN A 66 1.14 9.00 9.82
N LYS A 67 0.74 10.00 10.61
CA LYS A 67 -0.62 10.54 10.59
C LYS A 67 -0.87 11.48 9.40
N ASP A 68 0.20 12.17 8.98
CA ASP A 68 0.16 13.19 7.96
C ASP A 68 1.16 12.89 6.83
N PHE A 69 0.77 13.24 5.61
CA PHE A 69 1.53 12.96 4.40
C PHE A 69 2.82 13.80 4.31
N GLN A 70 2.82 15.01 4.87
CA GLN A 70 4.04 15.84 4.97
C GLN A 70 5.05 15.20 5.93
N ASP A 71 4.62 14.78 7.12
CA ASP A 71 5.49 14.07 8.06
C ASP A 71 6.04 12.78 7.45
N MET A 72 5.26 12.06 6.65
CA MET A 72 5.74 10.88 5.95
C MET A 72 6.91 11.19 5.00
N GLN A 73 6.91 12.36 4.35
CA GLN A 73 7.99 12.76 3.43
C GLN A 73 9.25 13.22 4.16
N VAL A 74 9.11 13.86 5.32
CA VAL A 74 10.26 14.38 6.09
C VAL A 74 10.81 13.33 7.05
N TRP A 75 9.94 12.60 7.76
CA TRP A 75 10.27 11.60 8.78
C TRP A 75 9.38 10.35 8.63
N PRO A 76 9.63 9.51 7.61
CA PRO A 76 8.87 8.28 7.40
C PRO A 76 9.06 7.30 8.56
N VAL A 77 7.97 6.99 9.26
CA VAL A 77 7.92 5.97 10.31
C VAL A 77 7.48 4.66 9.68
N ILE A 78 8.45 3.82 9.35
CA ILE A 78 8.23 2.54 8.69
C ILE A 78 8.15 1.44 9.77
N PRO A 79 6.95 0.92 10.11
CA PRO A 79 6.81 -0.16 11.08
C PRO A 79 7.36 -1.50 10.59
N TYR A 80 7.37 -1.72 9.28
CA TYR A 80 7.64 -3.04 8.67
C TYR A 80 8.57 -2.89 7.48
N LYS A 81 9.46 -3.87 7.28
CA LYS A 81 10.32 -3.88 6.10
C LYS A 81 9.46 -3.83 4.82
N PRO A 82 9.86 -3.01 3.83
CA PRO A 82 9.16 -2.94 2.56
C PRO A 82 9.22 -4.29 1.86
N MET A 83 8.09 -4.71 1.31
CA MET A 83 7.98 -5.95 0.54
C MET A 83 8.24 -5.63 -0.93
N LYS A 84 9.21 -6.30 -1.52
CA LYS A 84 9.57 -6.15 -2.94
C LYS A 84 9.15 -7.39 -3.70
N GLY A 85 8.84 -7.25 -4.98
CA GLY A 85 8.57 -8.39 -5.85
C GLY A 85 7.15 -8.92 -5.76
N VAL A 86 6.18 -8.07 -5.43
CA VAL A 86 4.78 -8.49 -5.27
C VAL A 86 4.05 -8.34 -6.61
N TYR A 87 3.31 -9.38 -7.03
CA TYR A 87 2.46 -9.33 -8.22
C TYR A 87 1.15 -8.59 -7.96
N CYS A 88 0.59 -7.96 -8.99
CA CYS A 88 -0.66 -7.18 -8.92
C CYS A 88 -1.83 -7.96 -8.29
N ASP A 89 -2.07 -9.20 -8.71
CA ASP A 89 -3.16 -10.04 -8.19
C ASP A 89 -2.99 -10.37 -6.70
N GLN A 90 -1.76 -10.54 -6.24
CA GLN A 90 -1.47 -10.85 -4.84
C GLN A 90 -1.36 -9.59 -3.97
N LEU A 91 -1.14 -8.43 -4.57
CA LEU A 91 -0.87 -7.18 -3.88
C LEU A 91 -1.98 -6.81 -2.90
N VAL A 92 -3.25 -6.91 -3.33
CA VAL A 92 -4.40 -6.64 -2.47
C VAL A 92 -4.41 -7.61 -1.29
N GLU A 93 -4.28 -8.90 -1.54
CA GLU A 93 -4.32 -9.92 -0.49
C GLU A 93 -3.15 -9.81 0.50
N PHE A 94 -1.95 -9.44 0.02
CA PHE A 94 -0.78 -9.22 0.86
C PHE A 94 -0.95 -7.99 1.75
N ILE A 95 -1.45 -6.89 1.20
CA ILE A 95 -1.72 -5.67 1.97
C ILE A 95 -2.78 -5.97 3.03
N ASP A 96 -3.89 -6.57 2.63
CA ASP A 96 -5.00 -6.94 3.52
C ASP A 96 -4.54 -7.82 4.69
N ASN A 97 -3.83 -8.89 4.36
CA ASN A 97 -3.24 -9.74 5.38
C ASN A 97 -2.25 -8.95 6.25
N ARG A 98 -1.51 -7.96 5.74
CA ARG A 98 -0.58 -7.21 6.59
C ARG A 98 -1.28 -6.21 7.52
N ILE A 99 -2.36 -5.58 7.08
CA ILE A 99 -2.98 -4.43 7.76
C ILE A 99 -4.26 -4.77 8.54
N GLU A 100 -4.99 -5.80 8.12
CA GLU A 100 -6.24 -6.26 8.76
C GLU A 100 -6.07 -7.55 9.56
N LYS A 101 -5.29 -8.52 9.05
CA LYS A 101 -5.10 -9.81 9.69
C LYS A 101 -3.65 -10.00 10.12
N ILE A 102 -3.22 -9.56 11.32
CA ILE A 102 -1.93 -10.03 11.85
C ILE A 102 -1.93 -11.57 11.72
N PRO A 103 -1.09 -12.16 10.84
CA PRO A 103 -0.95 -13.60 10.88
C PRO A 103 -0.22 -13.84 12.19
N ASP A 104 -0.92 -14.49 13.12
CA ASP A 104 -0.31 -15.21 14.23
C ASP A 104 0.65 -16.22 13.57
N TYR A 105 1.86 -15.78 13.23
CA TYR A 105 2.92 -16.63 12.68
C TYR A 105 3.42 -17.46 13.87
N LYS A 106 2.63 -18.46 14.24
CA LYS A 106 3.06 -19.56 15.09
C LYS A 106 3.98 -20.43 14.24
N TYR A 107 5.28 -20.29 14.52
CA TYR A 107 6.29 -21.29 14.21
C TYR A 107 5.93 -22.64 14.84
#